data_AF-A0A432SWM0-F1
#
_entry.id   AF-A0A432SWM0-F1
#
_cell.length_a   1.000
_cell.length_b   1.000
_cell.length_c   1.000
_cell.angle_alpha   90.00
_cell.angle_beta   90.00
_cell.angle_gamma   90.00
#
_symmetry.space_group_name_H-M   'P 1'
#
loop_
_entity.id
_entity.type
_entity.pdbx_description
1 polymer ?
#
loop_
_entity_poly.entity_id
_entity_poly.type
_entity_poly.pdbx_seq_one_letter_code
_entity_poly.pdbx_strand_id
1 'polypeptide(L)'
;MIKKIMTICTIVGCLGCTQSHSIQLQGRLAMKGSSTHTYLSIYDKKSQKSYKIKNKEQFNLLQRQNQTVTLEATLLKEAKGPGFPAEIEVLKVK
;
A
#
# COMPACT_ATOMS: atom_id res chain seq x y z
N MET A 1 -33.66 52.12 8.77
CA MET A 1 -32.25 51.67 8.87
C MET A 1 -32.24 50.24 9.37
N ILE A 2 -32.04 49.25 8.49
CA ILE A 2 -32.04 47.82 8.84
C ILE A 2 -30.74 47.23 8.29
N LYS A 3 -29.83 46.90 9.21
CA LYS A 3 -28.54 46.24 8.97
C LYS A 3 -28.80 44.85 8.37
N LYS A 4 -28.32 44.60 7.14
CA LYS A 4 -28.25 43.25 6.58
C LYS A 4 -26.93 42.61 7.00
N ILE A 5 -27.05 41.48 7.69
CA ILE A 5 -25.94 40.73 8.31
C ILE A 5 -25.15 40.01 7.21
N MET A 6 -23.86 40.33 7.17
CA MET A 6 -22.86 39.76 6.28
C MET A 6 -22.53 38.34 6.75
N THR A 7 -23.00 37.33 6.02
CA THR A 7 -22.68 35.92 6.31
C THR A 7 -21.38 35.57 5.60
N ILE A 8 -20.27 35.64 6.35
CA ILE A 8 -18.96 35.15 5.90
C ILE A 8 -19.00 33.62 6.01
N CYS A 9 -19.05 32.96 4.86
CA CYS A 9 -18.91 31.51 4.76
C CYS A 9 -17.42 31.19 4.94
N THR A 10 -17.01 30.90 6.18
CA THR A 10 -15.66 30.46 6.48
C THR A 10 -15.47 29.08 5.88
N ILE A 11 -14.77 29.02 4.75
CA ILE A 11 -14.34 27.78 4.11
C ILE A 11 -13.35 27.13 5.07
N VAL A 12 -13.86 26.18 5.86
CA VAL A 12 -13.04 25.31 6.71
C VAL A 12 -12.21 24.45 5.76
N GLY A 13 -10.94 24.84 5.59
CA GLY A 13 -9.97 24.08 4.83
C GLY A 13 -9.84 22.67 5.41
N CYS A 14 -10.24 21.67 4.64
CA CYS A 14 -9.80 20.31 4.85
C CYS A 14 -8.30 20.26 4.53
N LEU A 15 -7.47 20.55 5.53
CA LEU A 15 -6.09 20.09 5.58
C LEU A 15 -6.14 18.56 5.63
N GLY A 16 -6.16 17.95 4.46
CA GLY A 16 -6.05 16.51 4.31
C GLY A 16 -4.70 16.08 4.88
N CYS A 17 -4.70 15.60 6.12
CA CYS A 17 -3.64 14.78 6.65
C CYS A 17 -3.51 13.56 5.74
N THR A 18 -2.62 13.62 4.75
CA THR A 18 -2.05 12.42 4.13
C THR A 18 -1.16 11.78 5.19
N GLN A 19 -1.80 11.10 6.14
CA GLN A 19 -1.11 10.23 7.06
C GLN A 19 -0.67 9.04 6.21
N SER A 20 0.61 9.01 5.85
CA SER A 20 1.23 7.87 5.20
C SER A 20 1.16 6.71 6.18
N HIS A 21 0.09 5.92 6.09
CA HIS A 21 -0.15 4.80 6.98
C HIS A 21 0.78 3.68 6.55
N SER A 22 1.91 3.52 7.25
CA SER A 22 2.71 2.32 7.10
C SER A 22 1.92 1.13 7.64
N ILE A 23 1.96 0.04 6.90
CA ILE A 23 1.32 -1.23 7.23
C ILE A 23 2.39 -2.26 7.52
N GLN A 24 2.16 -3.07 8.54
CA GLN A 24 3.01 -4.21 8.86
C GLN A 24 2.40 -5.48 8.26
N LEU A 25 3.18 -6.19 7.45
CA LEU A 25 2.77 -7.41 6.78
C LEU A 25 3.67 -8.57 7.20
N GLN A 26 3.06 -9.74 7.41
CA GLN A 26 3.80 -10.97 7.68
C GLN A 26 3.26 -12.07 6.77
N GLY A 27 4.12 -12.54 5.86
CA GLY A 27 3.63 -13.33 4.75
C GLY A 27 4.70 -14.05 3.98
N ARG A 28 4.24 -15.01 3.16
CA ARG A 28 5.12 -15.76 2.26
C ARG A 28 5.32 -14.97 0.98
N LEU A 29 6.58 -14.87 0.55
CA LEU A 29 6.94 -14.28 -0.74
C LEU A 29 6.73 -15.27 -1.87
N ALA A 30 6.11 -14.83 -2.96
CA ALA A 30 5.86 -15.64 -4.14
C ALA A 30 5.86 -14.79 -5.41
N MET A 31 6.45 -15.33 -6.47
CA MET A 31 6.26 -14.80 -7.81
C MET A 31 4.87 -15.19 -8.32
N LYS A 32 4.13 -14.22 -8.86
CA LYS A 32 2.81 -14.41 -9.46
C LYS A 32 2.77 -13.79 -10.85
N GLY A 33 1.91 -14.31 -11.72
CA GLY A 33 1.74 -13.83 -13.08
C GLY A 33 2.25 -14.81 -14.13
N SER A 34 2.22 -14.38 -15.39
CA SER A 34 2.71 -15.14 -16.55
C SER A 34 3.65 -14.28 -17.37
N SER A 35 4.79 -14.88 -17.78
CA SER A 35 5.77 -14.27 -18.68
C SER A 35 6.12 -12.82 -18.28
N THR A 36 5.82 -11.84 -19.14
CA THR A 36 6.10 -10.40 -18.97
C THR A 36 5.31 -9.74 -17.83
N HIS A 37 4.25 -10.36 -17.33
CA HIS A 37 3.44 -9.87 -16.22
C HIS A 37 3.78 -10.52 -14.89
N THR A 38 4.98 -11.07 -14.77
CA THR A 38 5.47 -11.70 -13.54
C THR A 38 5.91 -10.66 -12.51
N TYR A 39 5.42 -10.76 -11.28
CA TYR A 39 5.75 -9.84 -10.18
C TYR A 39 5.94 -10.59 -8.85
N LEU A 40 6.75 -10.01 -7.97
CA LEU A 40 6.89 -10.51 -6.60
C LEU A 40 5.72 -10.02 -5.76
N SER A 41 5.16 -10.92 -4.97
CA SER A 41 4.06 -10.64 -4.05
C SER A 41 4.34 -11.19 -2.66
N ILE A 42 3.73 -10.56 -1.65
CA ILE A 42 3.62 -11.11 -0.30
C ILE A 42 2.16 -11.49 -0.05
N TYR A 43 1.94 -12.73 0.37
CA TYR A 43 0.64 -13.17 0.90
C TYR A 43 0.63 -12.98 2.41
N ASP A 44 -0.02 -11.91 2.86
CA ASP A 44 -0.12 -11.59 4.28
C ASP A 44 -1.09 -12.55 4.99
N LYS A 45 -0.61 -13.23 6.02
CA LYS A 45 -1.39 -14.25 6.73
C LYS A 45 -2.55 -13.66 7.52
N LYS A 46 -2.37 -12.44 8.04
CA LYS A 46 -3.37 -11.78 8.91
C LYS A 46 -4.58 -11.32 8.11
N SER A 47 -4.34 -10.60 7.02
CA SER A 47 -5.41 -10.08 6.15
C SER A 47 -5.87 -11.08 5.09
N GLN A 48 -5.14 -12.18 4.89
CA GLN A 48 -5.33 -13.14 3.78
C GLN A 48 -5.30 -12.47 2.40
N LYS A 49 -4.62 -11.33 2.27
CA LYS A 49 -4.49 -10.56 1.03
C LYS A 49 -3.10 -10.72 0.42
N SER A 50 -3.06 -10.65 -0.91
CA SER A 50 -1.80 -10.58 -1.66
C SER A 50 -1.50 -9.14 -2.06
N TYR A 51 -0.27 -8.71 -1.82
CA TYR A 51 0.22 -7.39 -2.20
C TYR A 51 1.37 -7.54 -3.20
N LYS A 52 1.35 -6.75 -4.26
CA LYS A 52 2.44 -6.66 -5.23
C LYS A 52 3.52 -5.72 -4.71
N ILE A 53 4.76 -6.17 -4.69
CA ILE A 53 5.91 -5.41 -4.19
C ILE A 53 6.57 -4.65 -5.34
N LYS A 54 6.65 -3.33 -5.24
CA LYS A 54 7.21 -2.48 -6.30
C LYS A 54 8.73 -2.38 -6.27
N ASN A 55 9.33 -2.23 -5.10
CA ASN A 55 10.77 -1.98 -4.90
C ASN A 55 11.52 -3.22 -4.36
N LYS A 56 11.17 -4.41 -4.87
CA LYS A 56 11.70 -5.70 -4.43
C LYS A 56 13.23 -5.83 -4.52
N GLU A 57 13.86 -5.14 -5.48
CA GLU A 57 15.30 -5.14 -5.71
C GLU A 57 16.07 -4.44 -4.58
N GLN A 58 15.52 -3.34 -4.03
CA GLN A 58 16.17 -2.55 -2.96
C GLN A 58 16.40 -3.36 -1.68
N PHE A 59 15.57 -4.37 -1.46
CA PHE A 59 15.58 -5.20 -0.26
C PHE A 59 15.97 -6.66 -0.55
N ASN A 60 16.46 -6.94 -1.76
CA ASN A 60 16.86 -8.28 -2.20
C ASN A 60 15.79 -9.36 -1.94
N LEU A 61 14.51 -9.01 -2.14
CA LEU A 61 13.38 -9.89 -1.79
C LEU A 61 13.19 -11.03 -2.79
N LEU A 62 13.77 -10.90 -4.00
CA LEU A 62 13.77 -11.96 -5.01
C LEU A 62 14.51 -13.21 -4.52
N GLN A 63 15.63 -13.03 -3.80
CA GLN A 63 16.38 -14.15 -3.21
C GLN A 63 15.65 -14.80 -2.02
N ARG A 64 14.60 -14.16 -1.50
CA ARG A 64 13.79 -14.64 -0.38
C ARG A 64 12.47 -15.27 -0.82
N GLN A 65 12.34 -15.62 -2.10
CA GLN A 65 11.16 -16.30 -2.61
C GLN A 65 10.87 -17.56 -1.78
N ASN A 66 9.58 -17.87 -1.57
CA ASN A 66 9.09 -18.98 -0.76
C ASN A 66 9.37 -18.88 0.74
N GLN A 67 10.08 -17.86 1.21
CA GLN A 67 10.28 -17.61 2.63
C GLN A 67 9.13 -16.78 3.21
N THR A 68 8.86 -16.98 4.50
CA THR A 68 8.00 -16.08 5.26
C THR A 68 8.85 -14.93 5.77
N VAL A 69 8.43 -13.70 5.49
CA VAL A 69 9.12 -12.48 5.94
C VAL A 69 8.14 -11.57 6.66
N THR A 70 8.69 -10.71 7.50
CA THR A 70 7.94 -9.59 8.10
C THR A 70 8.47 -8.30 7.50
N LEU A 71 7.58 -7.47 6.99
CA LEU A 71 7.95 -6.20 6.36
C LEU A 71 7.03 -5.08 6.80
N GLU A 72 7.58 -3.87 6.78
CA GLU A 72 6.83 -2.64 6.88
C GLU A 72 6.77 -2.02 5.50
N ALA A 73 5.58 -1.59 5.08
CA ALA A 73 5.35 -1.08 3.74
C ALA A 73 4.37 0.09 3.76
N THR A 74 4.36 0.90 2.70
CA THR A 74 3.29 1.84 2.41
C THR A 74 2.42 1.32 1.28
N LEU A 75 1.11 1.57 1.37
CA LEU A 75 0.17 1.24 0.31
C LEU A 75 0.26 2.30 -0.79
N LEU A 76 0.73 1.89 -1.98
CA LEU A 76 0.80 2.77 -3.14
C LEU A 76 -0.52 2.80 -3.91
N LYS A 77 -1.18 1.63 -4.02
CA LYS A 77 -2.46 1.49 -4.71
C LYS A 77 -3.33 0.45 -4.03
N GLU A 78 -4.58 0.82 -3.83
CA GLU A 78 -5.68 -0.09 -3.49
C GLU A 78 -5.86 -1.17 -4.57
N ALA A 79 -6.35 -2.33 -4.16
CA ALA A 79 -6.75 -3.36 -5.12
C ALA A 79 -7.98 -2.91 -5.90
N LYS A 80 -8.00 -3.10 -7.23
CA LYS A 80 -9.15 -2.72 -8.08
C LYS A 80 -10.12 -3.88 -8.35
N GLY A 81 -9.68 -5.12 -8.16
CA GLY A 81 -10.48 -6.31 -8.41
C GLY A 81 -9.63 -7.55 -8.70
N PRO A 82 -10.26 -8.67 -9.11
CA PRO A 82 -9.57 -9.88 -9.52
C PRO A 82 -8.52 -9.59 -10.60
N GLY A 83 -7.29 -10.05 -10.41
CA GLY A 83 -6.17 -9.79 -11.33
C GLY A 83 -5.46 -8.45 -11.15
N PHE A 84 -6.01 -7.52 -10.35
CA PHE A 84 -5.42 -6.21 -10.06
C PHE A 84 -5.18 -6.05 -8.55
N PRO A 85 -4.12 -6.71 -8.01
CA PRO A 85 -3.82 -6.67 -6.58
C PRO A 85 -3.37 -5.27 -6.14
N ALA A 86 -3.47 -5.02 -4.84
CA ALA A 86 -2.90 -3.85 -4.22
C ALA A 86 -1.38 -3.78 -4.43
N GLU A 87 -0.84 -2.59 -4.62
CA GLU A 87 0.60 -2.35 -4.78
C GLU A 87 1.17 -1.69 -3.52
N ILE A 88 2.31 -2.20 -3.06
CA ILE A 88 3.01 -1.69 -1.89
C ILE A 88 4.46 -1.35 -2.22
N GLU A 89 5.01 -0.43 -1.45
CA GLU A 89 6.43 -0.12 -1.38
C GLU A 89 6.96 -0.50 0.00
N VAL A 90 8.00 -1.33 0.03
CA VAL A 90 8.62 -1.78 1.26
C VAL A 90 9.47 -0.65 1.82
N LEU A 91 9.28 -0.35 3.11
CA LEU A 91 10.07 0.61 3.87
C LEU A 91 11.17 -0.10 4.67
N LYS A 92 10.87 -1.29 5.18
CA LYS A 92 11.79 -2.07 6.01
C LYS A 92 11.49 -3.57 5.93
N VAL A 93 12.54 -4.38 5.97
CA VAL A 93 12.46 -5.84 6.19
C VAL A 93 12.95 -6.12 7.60
N LYS A 94 12.19 -6.90 8.38
CA LYS A 94 12.56 -7.33 9.73
C LYS A 94 13.16 -8.73 9.72
#